data_AF-A0A1F2P783-F1
#
_entry.id   AF-A0A1F2P783-F1
#
_cell.length_a   1.000
_cell.length_b   1.000
_cell.length_c   1.000
_cell.angle_alpha   90.00
_cell.angle_beta   90.00
_cell.angle_gamma   90.00
#
_symmetry.space_group_name_H-M   'P 1'
#
loop_
_entity.id
_entity.type
_entity.pdbx_description
1 polymer ?
#
loop_
_entity_poly.entity_id
_entity_poly.type
_entity_poly.pdbx_seq_one_letter_code
_entity_poly.pdbx_strand_id
1 'polypeptide(L)' 'MKFEELTDEEWELIEPLLPPPAPTGRPRADDRKTLNSIFYVLTTGCKWMDMPGEYGSYVTAWRRFRRWQEEGVWDAM' A
#
# COMPACT_ATOMS: atom_id res chain seq x y z
N MET A 1 19.23 -0.47 -1.03
CA MET A 1 18.42 -0.91 0.11
C MET A 1 17.70 -2.18 -0.27
N LYS A 2 17.49 -3.11 0.68
CA LYS A 2 16.73 -4.34 0.46
C LYS A 2 15.31 -4.10 0.95
N PHE A 3 14.31 -4.41 0.13
CA PHE A 3 12.92 -4.41 0.55
C PHE A 3 12.60 -5.72 1.28
N GLU A 4 11.82 -5.63 2.36
CA GLU A 4 11.25 -6.75 3.08
C GLU A 4 9.75 -6.48 3.26
N GLU A 5 8.93 -7.51 3.06
CA GLU A 5 7.49 -7.39 3.24
C GLU A 5 7.12 -7.22 4.70
N LEU A 6 5.99 -6.57 4.95
CA LEU A 6 5.40 -6.48 6.28
C LEU A 6 5.27 -7.85 6.92
N THR A 7 5.80 -7.96 8.13
CA THR A 7 5.49 -9.06 9.05
C THR A 7 4.03 -9.01 9.51
N ASP A 8 3.55 -10.09 10.11
CA ASP A 8 2.20 -10.12 10.67
C ASP A 8 2.08 -9.13 11.83
N GLU A 9 3.10 -9.02 12.66
CA GLU A 9 3.14 -8.10 13.80
C GLU A 9 3.11 -6.62 13.37
N GLU A 10 3.87 -6.24 12.33
CA GLU A 10 3.81 -4.88 11.79
C GLU A 10 2.45 -4.60 11.13
N TRP A 11 1.88 -5.60 10.47
CA TRP A 11 0.57 -5.46 9.85
C TRP A 11 -0.53 -5.23 10.89
N GLU A 12 -0.51 -5.94 12.01
CA GLU A 12 -1.48 -5.76 13.11
C GLU A 12 -1.45 -4.34 13.70
N LEU A 13 -0.29 -3.67 13.68
CA LEU A 13 -0.15 -2.28 14.10
C LEU A 13 -0.68 -1.29 13.06
N ILE A 14 -0.52 -1.60 11.77
CA ILE A 14 -0.86 -0.71 10.66
C ILE A 14 -2.33 -0.80 10.27
N GLU A 15 -2.90 -2.00 10.20
CA GLU A 15 -4.26 -2.24 9.70
C GLU A 15 -5.32 -1.33 10.34
N PRO A 16 -5.33 -1.09 11.67
CA PRO A 16 -6.33 -0.23 12.31
C PRO A 16 -6.23 1.25 11.92
N LEU A 17 -5.08 1.69 11.41
CA LEU A 17 -4.83 3.07 10.97
C LEU A 17 -5.40 3.33 9.56
N LEU A 18 -5.72 2.26 8.83
CA LEU A 18 -6.22 2.39 7.46
C LEU A 18 -7.71 2.77 7.45
N PRO A 19 -8.12 3.65 6.52
CA PRO A 19 -9.52 4.05 6.40
C PRO A 19 -10.36 2.84 5.97
N PRO A 20 -11.60 2.67 6.48
CA PRO A 20 -12.42 1.50 6.18
C PRO A 20 -12.79 1.42 4.69
N PRO A 21 -13.02 0.21 4.15
CA PRO A 21 -13.51 0.02 2.78
C PRO A 21 -14.78 0.82 2.51
N ALA A 22 -14.92 1.29 1.26
CA ALA A 22 -16.15 1.96 0.86
C ALA A 22 -17.32 0.97 1.01
N PRO A 23 -18.49 1.42 1.50
CA PRO A 23 -19.62 0.53 1.76
C PRO A 23 -20.25 -0.04 0.47
N THR A 24 -20.00 0.60 -0.67
CA THR A 24 -20.56 0.22 -1.98
C THR A 24 -19.52 0.38 -3.10
N GLY A 25 -19.79 -0.25 -4.23
CA GLY A 25 -18.95 -0.20 -5.43
C GLY A 25 -18.03 -1.41 -5.58
N ARG A 26 -16.98 -1.27 -6.39
CA ARG A 26 -16.02 -2.36 -6.63
C ARG A 26 -15.27 -2.68 -5.32
N PRO A 27 -15.15 -3.97 -4.95
CA PRO A 27 -14.35 -4.37 -3.80
C PRO A 27 -12.94 -3.79 -3.87
N ARG A 28 -12.47 -3.34 -2.71
CA ARG A 28 -11.15 -2.78 -2.55
C ARG A 28 -10.10 -3.88 -2.77
N ALA A 29 -8.97 -3.52 -3.37
CA ALA A 29 -7.81 -4.41 -3.42
C ALA A 29 -7.30 -4.69 -2.00
N ASP A 30 -6.64 -5.83 -1.82
CA ASP A 30 -6.01 -6.19 -0.54
C ASP A 30 -5.05 -5.09 -0.06
N ASP A 31 -5.31 -4.54 1.12
CA ASP A 31 -4.62 -3.34 1.60
C ASP A 31 -3.19 -3.67 2.05
N ARG A 32 -2.92 -4.84 2.63
CA ARG A 32 -1.56 -5.27 3.01
C ARG A 32 -0.67 -5.43 1.80
N LYS A 33 -1.16 -6.13 0.78
CA LYS A 33 -0.49 -6.30 -0.50
C LYS A 33 -0.26 -4.96 -1.20
N THR A 34 -1.25 -4.06 -1.13
CA THR A 34 -1.11 -2.70 -1.69
C THR A 34 -0.05 -1.90 -0.93
N LEU A 35 0.05 -2.04 0.40
CA LEU A 35 1.07 -1.37 1.19
C LEU A 35 2.47 -1.91 0.89
N ASN A 36 2.64 -3.24 0.83
CA ASN A 36 3.89 -3.87 0.40
C ASN A 36 4.32 -3.40 -0.99
N SER A 37 3.37 -3.22 -1.92
CA SER A 37 3.62 -2.65 -3.24
C SER A 37 4.22 -1.24 -3.16
N ILE A 38 3.64 -0.39 -2.32
CA ILE A 38 4.08 1.00 -2.13
C ILE A 38 5.48 1.01 -1.49
N PHE A 39 5.67 0.25 -0.42
CA PHE A 39 6.96 0.15 0.28
C PHE A 39 8.06 -0.41 -0.58
N TYR A 40 7.77 -1.37 -1.47
CA TYR A 40 8.73 -1.84 -2.46
C TYR A 40 9.25 -0.68 -3.31
N VAL A 41 8.36 0.11 -3.90
CA VAL A 41 8.73 1.24 -4.77
C VAL A 41 9.51 2.30 -4.00
N LEU A 42 9.06 2.64 -2.79
CA LEU A 42 9.71 3.67 -1.97
C LEU A 42 11.09 3.22 -1.46
N THR A 43 11.27 1.94 -1.15
CA THR A 43 12.54 1.38 -0.65
C THR A 43 13.56 1.16 -1.77
N THR A 44 13.10 0.68 -2.93
CA THR A 44 13.98 0.37 -4.07
C THR A 44 14.25 1.59 -4.96
N GLY A 45 13.34 2.58 -4.96
CA GLY A 45 13.40 3.75 -5.84
C GLY A 45 13.10 3.42 -7.31
N CYS A 46 12.55 2.24 -7.62
CA CYS A 46 12.18 1.89 -8.99
C CYS A 46 11.01 2.76 -9.49
N LYS A 47 10.77 2.76 -10.80
CA LYS A 47 9.53 3.36 -11.31
C LYS A 47 8.36 2.48 -10.88
N TRP A 48 7.19 3.08 -10.65
CA TRP A 48 5.97 2.34 -10.35
C TRP A 48 5.69 1.23 -11.37
N MET A 49 5.87 1.49 -12.67
CA MET A 49 5.65 0.51 -13.74
C MET A 49 6.64 -0.67 -13.73
N ASP A 50 7.79 -0.50 -13.09
CA ASP A 50 8.83 -1.54 -12.98
C ASP A 50 8.65 -2.41 -11.73
N MET A 51 7.65 -2.11 -10.89
CA MET A 51 7.31 -2.90 -9.71
C MET A 51 6.91 -4.34 -10.11
N PRO A 52 7.34 -5.37 -9.36
CA PRO A 52 6.94 -6.75 -9.64
C PRO A 52 5.42 -6.92 -9.61
N GLY A 53 4.89 -7.59 -10.65
CA GLY A 53 3.45 -7.82 -10.79
C GLY A 53 2.85 -8.74 -9.71
N GLU A 54 3.69 -9.46 -8.95
CA GLU A 54 3.26 -10.28 -7.80
C GLU A 54 2.63 -9.43 -6.70
N TYR A 55 3.06 -8.17 -6.55
CA TYR A 55 2.47 -7.17 -5.65
C TYR A 55 1.16 -6.58 -6.19
N GLY A 56 0.81 -6.87 -7.43
CA GLY A 56 -0.43 -6.44 -8.07
C GLY A 56 -0.22 -5.26 -9.02
N SER A 57 -1.30 -4.50 -9.27
CA SER A 57 -1.25 -3.41 -10.24
C SER A 57 -0.54 -2.18 -9.67
N TYR A 58 0.51 -1.72 -10.34
CA TYR A 58 1.20 -0.47 -9.99
C TYR A 58 0.24 0.74 -9.98
N VAL A 59 -0.79 0.73 -10.84
CA VAL A 59 -1.78 1.81 -10.91
C VAL A 59 -2.60 1.85 -9.62
N THR A 60 -2.97 0.69 -9.08
CA THR A 60 -3.67 0.58 -7.80
C THR A 60 -2.79 1.08 -6.66
N ALA A 61 -1.52 0.65 -6.61
CA ALA A 61 -0.57 1.08 -5.59
C ALA A 61 -0.36 2.61 -5.62
N TRP A 62 -0.09 3.19 -6.79
CA TRP A 62 0.11 4.63 -6.93
C TRP A 62 -1.14 5.44 -6.57
N ARG A 63 -2.32 5.03 -7.05
CA ARG A 63 -3.59 5.70 -6.69
C ARG A 63 -3.85 5.62 -5.19
N ARG A 64 -3.53 4.48 -4.57
CA ARG A 64 -3.70 4.31 -3.13
C ARG A 64 -2.73 5.19 -2.36
N PHE A 65 -1.47 5.22 -2.76
CA PHE A 65 -0.45 6.07 -2.16
C PHE A 65 -0.89 7.52 -2.12
N ARG A 66 -1.33 8.05 -3.26
CA ARG A 66 -1.81 9.43 -3.36
C ARG A 66 -3.06 9.66 -2.51
N ARG A 67 -4.04 8.76 -2.56
CA ARG A 67 -5.28 8.89 -1.79
C ARG A 67 -5.00 8.91 -0.28
N TRP A 68 -4.16 8.00 0.21
CA TRP A 68 -3.79 7.95 1.62
C TRP A 68 -2.97 9.16 2.07
N GLN A 69 -2.22 9.78 1.16
CA GLN A 69 -1.59 11.08 1.43
C GLN A 69 -2.62 12.21 1.56
N GLU A 70 -3.63 12.24 0.69
CA GLU A 70 -4.72 13.23 0.76
C GLU A 70 -5.60 13.02 2.01
N GLU A 71 -5.75 11.77 2.47
CA GLU A 71 -6.50 11.40 3.67
C GLU A 71 -5.66 11.49 4.97
N GLY A 72 -4.37 11.84 4.90
CA GLY A 72 -3.49 11.97 6.07
C GLY A 72 -3.10 10.65 6.75
N VAL A 73 -3.30 9.51 6.08
CA VAL A 73 -3.02 8.18 6.63
C VAL A 73 -1.53 7.99 6.93
N TRP A 74 -0.66 8.54 6.08
CA TRP A 74 0.79 8.46 6.28
C TRP A 74 1.27 9.24 7.50
N ASP A 75 0.56 10.28 7.92
CA ASP A 75 0.93 11.08 9.10
C ASP A 75 0.54 10.35 10.40
N ALA A 76 -0.39 9.39 10.32
CA ALA A 76 -0.83 8.57 11.44
C ALA A 76 -0.01 7.28 11.62
N MET A 77 0.85 6.96 10.65
CA MET A 77 1.72 5.77 10.62
C MET A 77 3.12 6.11 11.10
#